data_AF-A0A9D4JQL0-F1
#
_entry.id   AF-A0A9D4JQL0-F1
#
_cell.length_a   1.000
_cell.length_b   1.000
_cell.length_c   1.000
_cell.angle_alpha   90.00
_cell.angle_beta   90.00
_cell.angle_gamma   90.00
#
_symmetry.space_group_name_H-M   'P 1'
#
loop_
_entity.id
_entity.type
_entity.pdbx_description
1 polymer ?
#
loop_
_entity_poly.entity_id
_entity_poly.type
_entity_poly.pdbx_seq_one_letter_code
_entity_poly.pdbx_strand_id
1 'polypeptide(L)'
;MTPIDFEVTRSKVKVTVHLLCLLARCQHLNSLMLEDIVRAQAFSVVIATKELQFPGAAKCSETQVTRALVYISKNKTHLMEIFERTIESVSSQIRLVMVCVALLREVGLLTRLVMSLQPLTFKDPSTKAKPAKKVSTATTESKKKVAETSTSKKKTADGEKTPPAQKKKRRKKTETSSSEMSADSDFEEDSILKNSKKLKRKAPVSKNRRVLSTDNELEDNERSDHWIEVFLDKEKKWICIDGEDLTVRKPYELENKATKPLCYVIGITQACHIKDITARYAGQWLTETRKLRTDPGWWEETLRPYACADRRTDEAEDRDMAASLQQQPLPTSVGALKNHPLYILQRHLLKFEAIYPDTAIPVGYIRGEPIYARECVHVLHSRENWLKEGRSARLGEEPYKFVKSRPKWNKPKEDPEAKDLELFGKWQTEVYIPPPAVDGKVPRNAHGNVEMFLPTMLPAGTVHLK
;
A
#
# COMPACT_ATOMS: atom_id res chain seq x y z
N MET A 1 7.53 20.48 -16.40
CA MET A 1 6.60 19.33 -16.32
C MET A 1 6.21 18.91 -17.73
N THR A 2 6.13 17.62 -17.97
CA THR A 2 5.48 17.01 -19.14
C THR A 2 3.96 16.95 -18.92
N PRO A 3 3.15 16.71 -19.97
CA PRO A 3 1.70 16.48 -19.82
C PRO A 3 1.39 15.27 -18.91
N ILE A 4 2.26 14.26 -18.88
CA ILE A 4 2.12 13.06 -18.04
C ILE A 4 2.27 13.43 -16.57
N ASP A 5 3.27 14.24 -16.21
CA ASP A 5 3.45 14.73 -14.83
C ASP A 5 2.21 15.48 -14.32
N PHE A 6 1.60 16.28 -15.21
CA PHE A 6 0.40 17.05 -14.90
C PHE A 6 -0.84 16.15 -14.68
N GLU A 7 -1.04 15.13 -15.52
CA GLU A 7 -2.17 14.20 -15.38
C GLU A 7 -2.01 13.28 -14.15
N VAL A 8 -0.79 12.83 -13.84
CA VAL A 8 -0.48 12.10 -12.59
C VAL A 8 -0.75 13.00 -11.37
N THR A 9 -0.31 14.25 -11.39
CA THR A 9 -0.54 15.21 -10.31
C THR A 9 -2.04 15.47 -10.10
N ARG A 10 -2.78 15.74 -11.19
CA ARG A 10 -4.24 15.94 -11.16
C ARG A 10 -4.99 14.71 -10.65
N SER A 11 -4.48 13.52 -10.94
CA SER A 11 -5.05 12.26 -10.44
C SER A 11 -4.81 12.10 -8.94
N LYS A 12 -3.59 12.36 -8.43
CA LYS A 12 -3.29 12.35 -6.98
C LYS A 12 -4.20 13.31 -6.21
N VAL A 13 -4.40 14.54 -6.71
CA VAL A 13 -5.30 15.53 -6.10
C VAL A 13 -6.75 15.02 -6.01
N LYS A 14 -7.26 14.27 -7.00
CA LYS A 14 -8.60 13.67 -6.92
C LYS A 14 -8.71 12.61 -5.81
N VAL A 15 -7.68 11.78 -5.64
CA VAL A 15 -7.66 10.73 -4.60
C VAL A 15 -7.64 11.37 -3.21
N THR A 16 -6.76 12.36 -2.98
CA THR A 16 -6.64 13.05 -1.69
C THR A 16 -7.89 13.85 -1.34
N VAL A 17 -8.49 14.57 -2.32
CA VAL A 17 -9.77 15.28 -2.08
C VAL A 17 -10.90 14.30 -1.77
N HIS A 18 -11.02 13.17 -2.48
CA HIS A 18 -12.07 12.19 -2.14
C HIS A 18 -11.85 11.54 -0.77
N LEU A 19 -10.60 11.27 -0.37
CA LEU A 19 -10.26 10.81 0.98
C LEU A 19 -10.70 11.82 2.06
N LEU A 20 -10.49 13.12 1.85
CA LEU A 20 -10.96 14.17 2.76
C LEU A 20 -12.49 14.22 2.87
N CYS A 21 -13.21 14.08 1.75
CA CYS A 21 -14.67 13.98 1.77
C CYS A 21 -15.17 12.71 2.50
N LEU A 22 -14.46 11.59 2.35
CA LEU A 22 -14.78 10.35 3.06
C LEU A 22 -14.48 10.46 4.57
N LEU A 23 -13.38 11.10 4.97
CA LEU A 23 -13.08 11.46 6.36
C LEU A 23 -14.18 12.34 6.97
N ALA A 24 -14.60 13.40 6.26
CA ALA A 24 -15.70 14.27 6.70
C ALA A 24 -17.03 13.51 6.85
N ARG A 25 -17.32 12.55 5.97
CA ARG A 25 -18.46 11.63 6.13
C ARG A 25 -18.32 10.79 7.40
N CYS A 26 -17.14 10.25 7.71
CA CYS A 26 -16.92 9.47 8.94
C CYS A 26 -17.13 10.32 10.20
N GLN A 27 -16.66 11.57 10.20
CA GLN A 27 -16.87 12.53 11.28
C GLN A 27 -18.36 12.85 11.47
N HIS A 28 -19.09 13.11 10.38
CA HIS A 28 -20.52 13.40 10.43
C HIS A 28 -21.34 12.20 10.95
N LEU A 29 -21.05 10.99 10.48
CA LEU A 29 -21.69 9.77 11.00
C LEU A 29 -21.38 9.57 12.49
N ASN A 30 -20.16 9.92 12.94
CA ASN A 30 -19.80 9.89 14.35
C ASN A 30 -20.50 10.98 15.17
N SER A 31 -20.71 12.18 14.63
CA SER A 31 -21.43 13.25 15.32
C SER A 31 -22.91 12.93 15.49
N LEU A 32 -23.57 12.32 14.49
CA LEU A 32 -24.96 11.86 14.61
C LEU A 32 -25.14 10.87 15.78
N MET A 33 -24.20 9.94 15.97
CA MET A 33 -24.20 9.01 17.12
C MET A 33 -23.86 9.69 18.47
N LEU A 34 -23.49 10.96 18.47
CA LEU A 34 -23.18 11.76 19.65
C LEU A 34 -24.25 12.84 19.93
N GLU A 35 -25.25 13.00 19.07
CA GLU A 35 -26.38 13.91 19.33
C GLU A 35 -27.22 13.42 20.51
N ASP A 36 -27.62 14.34 21.40
CA ASP A 36 -28.29 14.01 22.66
C ASP A 36 -29.61 13.23 22.46
N ILE A 37 -30.29 13.38 21.32
CA ILE A 37 -31.49 12.59 20.99
C ILE A 37 -31.16 11.11 20.75
N VAL A 38 -30.11 10.81 19.98
CA VAL A 38 -29.65 9.44 19.70
C VAL A 38 -29.08 8.82 20.98
N ARG A 39 -28.32 9.60 21.75
CA ARG A 39 -27.79 9.16 23.04
C ARG A 39 -28.89 8.88 24.06
N ALA A 40 -29.91 9.73 24.18
CA ALA A 40 -31.05 9.50 25.07
C ALA A 40 -31.88 8.27 24.67
N GLN A 41 -32.09 8.03 23.37
CA GLN A 41 -32.72 6.80 22.87
C GLN A 41 -31.89 5.55 23.22
N ALA A 42 -30.57 5.59 22.98
CA ALA A 42 -29.67 4.49 23.33
C ALA A 42 -29.64 4.22 24.84
N PHE A 43 -29.53 5.26 25.66
CA PHE A 43 -29.55 5.17 27.12
C PHE A 43 -30.87 4.58 27.66
N SER A 44 -32.01 4.95 27.07
CA SER A 44 -33.32 4.37 27.39
C SER A 44 -33.37 2.86 27.12
N VAL A 45 -32.88 2.41 25.96
CA VAL A 45 -32.76 0.98 25.61
C VAL A 45 -31.81 0.25 26.57
N VAL A 46 -30.66 0.84 26.88
CA VAL A 46 -29.65 0.27 27.81
C VAL A 46 -30.21 0.11 29.23
N ILE A 47 -30.97 1.08 29.74
CA ILE A 47 -31.65 0.96 31.04
C ILE A 47 -32.74 -0.11 31.00
N ALA A 48 -33.54 -0.19 29.93
CA ALA A 48 -34.59 -1.20 29.80
C ALA A 48 -34.05 -2.64 29.69
N THR A 49 -32.81 -2.82 29.19
CA THR A 49 -32.30 -4.14 28.75
C THR A 49 -31.24 -4.71 29.68
N LYS A 50 -31.56 -5.79 30.41
CA LYS A 50 -30.63 -6.48 31.32
C LYS A 50 -29.38 -7.03 30.63
N GLU A 51 -29.50 -7.43 29.36
CA GLU A 51 -28.39 -7.91 28.53
C GLU A 51 -27.36 -6.81 28.23
N LEU A 52 -27.79 -5.54 28.20
CA LEU A 52 -26.97 -4.34 28.01
C LEU A 52 -26.50 -3.73 29.35
N GLN A 53 -26.99 -4.22 30.50
CA GLN A 53 -26.50 -3.81 31.82
C GLN A 53 -25.25 -4.60 32.21
N PHE A 54 -24.12 -3.90 32.36
CA PHE A 54 -22.82 -4.48 32.73
C PHE A 54 -22.59 -4.28 34.23
N PRO A 55 -22.12 -5.30 34.99
CA PRO A 55 -21.85 -5.15 36.41
C PRO A 55 -20.80 -4.05 36.68
N GLY A 56 -21.13 -3.11 37.58
CA GLY A 56 -20.31 -1.93 37.85
C GLY A 56 -18.89 -2.25 38.32
N ALA A 57 -17.94 -1.35 38.02
CA ALA A 57 -16.50 -1.43 38.28
C ALA A 57 -15.74 -2.63 37.66
N ALA A 58 -16.42 -3.69 37.21
CA ALA A 58 -15.82 -4.80 36.51
C ALA A 58 -15.50 -4.42 35.05
N LYS A 59 -14.21 -4.23 34.77
CA LYS A 59 -13.65 -4.11 33.40
C LYS A 59 -14.35 -5.06 32.41
N CYS A 60 -14.69 -4.58 31.22
CA CYS A 60 -15.37 -5.39 30.20
C CYS A 60 -14.54 -6.61 29.77
N SER A 61 -15.20 -7.77 29.56
CA SER A 61 -14.67 -8.95 28.86
C SER A 61 -15.53 -9.33 27.66
N GLU A 62 -14.92 -10.05 26.71
CA GLU A 62 -15.50 -10.49 25.44
C GLU A 62 -16.91 -11.09 25.58
N THR A 63 -17.13 -11.99 26.55
CA THR A 63 -18.43 -12.64 26.83
C THR A 63 -19.57 -11.66 27.11
N GLN A 64 -19.27 -10.53 27.76
CA GLN A 64 -20.29 -9.51 28.08
C GLN A 64 -20.71 -8.76 26.80
N VAL A 65 -19.73 -8.46 25.93
CA VAL A 65 -20.00 -7.86 24.62
C VAL A 65 -20.76 -8.84 23.73
N THR A 66 -20.38 -10.11 23.68
CA THR A 66 -21.13 -11.14 22.94
C THR A 66 -22.59 -11.24 23.40
N ARG A 67 -22.86 -11.17 24.71
CA ARG A 67 -24.24 -11.15 25.24
C ARG A 67 -25.03 -9.94 24.74
N ALA A 68 -24.43 -8.74 24.78
CA ALA A 68 -25.03 -7.52 24.26
C ALA A 68 -25.31 -7.61 22.75
N LEU A 69 -24.34 -8.09 21.96
CA LEU A 69 -24.47 -8.26 20.52
C LEU A 69 -25.57 -9.28 20.13
N VAL A 70 -25.69 -10.39 20.87
CA VAL A 70 -26.76 -11.38 20.68
C VAL A 70 -28.14 -10.77 20.97
N TYR A 71 -28.26 -9.87 21.95
CA TYR A 71 -29.50 -9.12 22.16
C TYR A 71 -29.78 -8.17 20.98
N ILE A 72 -28.80 -7.37 20.57
CA ILE A 72 -28.96 -6.38 19.49
C ILE A 72 -29.33 -7.08 18.17
N SER A 73 -28.64 -8.18 17.83
CA SER A 73 -28.89 -8.97 16.61
C SER A 73 -30.30 -9.58 16.58
N LYS A 74 -30.81 -10.06 17.73
CA LYS A 74 -32.18 -10.59 17.85
C LYS A 74 -33.26 -9.51 17.73
N ASN A 75 -33.00 -8.31 18.23
CA ASN A 75 -33.98 -7.21 18.29
C ASN A 75 -33.75 -6.17 17.17
N LYS A 76 -32.93 -6.48 16.16
CA LYS A 76 -32.40 -5.47 15.21
C LYS A 76 -33.48 -4.70 14.44
N THR A 77 -34.62 -5.31 14.13
CA THR A 77 -35.76 -4.62 13.49
C THR A 77 -36.37 -3.57 14.42
N HIS A 78 -36.70 -3.95 15.66
CA HIS A 78 -37.28 -3.04 16.63
C HIS A 78 -36.32 -1.93 17.07
N LEU A 79 -35.03 -2.25 17.20
CA LEU A 79 -34.00 -1.23 17.44
C LEU A 79 -33.91 -0.26 16.25
N MET A 80 -33.97 -0.75 15.01
CA MET A 80 -34.04 0.12 13.83
C MET A 80 -35.28 1.04 13.86
N GLU A 81 -36.46 0.54 14.21
CA GLU A 81 -37.69 1.34 14.35
C GLU A 81 -37.55 2.49 15.38
N ILE A 82 -36.90 2.24 16.52
CA ILE A 82 -36.66 3.26 17.56
C ILE A 82 -35.83 4.42 17.00
N PHE A 83 -34.74 4.11 16.28
CA PHE A 83 -33.80 5.12 15.80
C PHE A 83 -34.17 5.71 14.43
N GLU A 84 -35.07 5.11 13.65
CA GLU A 84 -35.31 5.40 12.24
C GLU A 84 -35.35 6.90 11.92
N ARG A 85 -36.18 7.68 12.63
CA ARG A 85 -36.32 9.14 12.44
C ARG A 85 -35.04 9.96 12.69
N THR A 86 -34.11 9.46 13.50
CA THR A 86 -32.84 10.16 13.82
C THR A 86 -31.72 9.84 12.81
N ILE A 87 -31.83 8.71 12.11
CA ILE A 87 -30.82 8.24 11.14
C ILE A 87 -31.41 8.01 9.73
N GLU A 88 -32.59 8.57 9.46
CA GLU A 88 -33.32 8.43 8.19
C GLU A 88 -32.49 8.93 6.99
N SER A 89 -31.75 10.03 7.19
CA SER A 89 -30.84 10.63 6.21
C SER A 89 -29.61 9.77 5.87
N VAL A 90 -29.35 8.70 6.64
CA VAL A 90 -28.18 7.83 6.48
C VAL A 90 -28.56 6.59 5.65
N SER A 91 -27.63 6.13 4.79
CA SER A 91 -27.81 4.87 4.04
C SER A 91 -28.11 3.69 4.97
N SER A 92 -29.14 2.91 4.64
CA SER A 92 -29.59 1.73 5.40
C SER A 92 -28.45 0.75 5.73
N GLN A 93 -27.48 0.61 4.83
CA GLN A 93 -26.31 -0.27 4.93
C GLN A 93 -25.45 -0.07 6.19
N ILE A 94 -25.42 1.14 6.76
CA ILE A 94 -24.63 1.45 7.96
C ILE A 94 -25.51 1.69 9.21
N ARG A 95 -26.84 1.81 9.07
CA ARG A 95 -27.73 2.18 10.19
C ARG A 95 -27.64 1.20 11.36
N LEU A 96 -27.63 -0.11 11.10
CA LEU A 96 -27.47 -1.13 12.15
C LEU A 96 -26.12 -1.01 12.89
N VAL A 97 -25.04 -0.72 12.15
CA VAL A 97 -23.71 -0.49 12.69
C VAL A 97 -23.73 0.73 13.63
N MET A 98 -24.37 1.83 13.21
CA MET A 98 -24.48 3.05 14.01
C MET A 98 -25.33 2.84 15.29
N VAL A 99 -26.48 2.18 15.19
CA VAL A 99 -27.34 1.85 16.34
C VAL A 99 -26.57 0.99 17.35
N CYS A 100 -25.84 -0.02 16.87
CA CYS A 100 -25.02 -0.88 17.73
C CYS A 100 -23.87 -0.09 18.40
N VAL A 101 -23.15 0.75 17.64
CA VAL A 101 -22.09 1.63 18.19
C VAL A 101 -22.65 2.61 19.23
N ALA A 102 -23.81 3.23 18.99
CA ALA A 102 -24.45 4.13 19.96
C ALA A 102 -24.83 3.41 21.26
N LEU A 103 -25.47 2.24 21.17
CA LEU A 103 -25.80 1.41 22.34
C LEU A 103 -24.56 1.02 23.13
N LEU A 104 -23.51 0.50 22.46
CA LEU A 104 -22.27 0.09 23.14
C LEU A 104 -21.52 1.28 23.78
N ARG A 105 -21.67 2.50 23.24
CA ARG A 105 -21.11 3.73 23.84
C ARG A 105 -21.86 4.17 25.09
N GLU A 106 -23.19 4.13 25.11
CA GLU A 106 -23.99 4.47 26.31
C GLU A 106 -23.95 3.36 27.39
N VAL A 107 -23.58 2.13 27.04
CA VAL A 107 -23.11 1.10 28.01
C VAL A 107 -21.78 1.49 28.67
N GLY A 108 -21.06 2.46 28.12
CA GLY A 108 -19.76 2.95 28.61
C GLY A 108 -18.55 2.27 27.97
N LEU A 109 -18.72 1.51 26.87
CA LEU A 109 -17.61 0.82 26.21
C LEU A 109 -16.88 1.75 25.24
N LEU A 110 -15.54 1.72 25.26
CA LEU A 110 -14.71 2.39 24.26
C LEU A 110 -14.91 1.69 22.90
N THR A 111 -15.67 2.35 22.01
CA THR A 111 -16.25 1.72 20.81
C THR A 111 -16.03 2.57 19.58
N ARG A 112 -15.34 1.98 18.60
CA ARG A 112 -15.10 2.54 17.28
C ARG A 112 -16.20 2.14 16.30
N LEU A 113 -16.69 3.13 15.56
CA LEU A 113 -17.19 2.86 14.22
C LEU A 113 -15.97 2.68 13.31
N VAL A 114 -15.90 1.56 12.59
CA VAL A 114 -14.83 1.27 11.64
C VAL A 114 -15.36 1.36 10.21
N MET A 115 -14.62 2.05 9.35
CA MET A 115 -15.00 2.30 7.97
C MET A 115 -13.83 2.03 7.02
N SER A 116 -14.08 1.18 6.04
CA SER A 116 -13.27 1.01 4.84
C SER A 116 -13.59 2.14 3.87
N LEU A 117 -12.64 3.04 3.66
CA LEU A 117 -12.78 4.17 2.76
C LEU A 117 -12.43 3.72 1.34
N GLN A 118 -13.37 3.91 0.42
CA GLN A 118 -13.24 3.57 -1.00
C GLN A 118 -13.04 4.85 -1.84
N PRO A 119 -11.82 5.44 -1.86
CA PRO A 119 -11.54 6.61 -2.69
C PRO A 119 -11.56 6.24 -4.19
N LEU A 120 -11.53 7.26 -5.05
CA LEU A 120 -11.41 7.02 -6.49
C LEU A 120 -10.04 6.38 -6.76
N THR A 121 -10.02 5.21 -7.38
CA THR A 121 -8.77 4.50 -7.68
C THR A 121 -7.97 5.20 -8.77
N PHE A 122 -6.63 5.08 -8.70
CA PHE A 122 -5.75 5.47 -9.80
C PHE A 122 -6.01 4.59 -11.02
N LYS A 123 -6.75 5.10 -12.01
CA LYS A 123 -6.80 4.50 -13.34
C LYS A 123 -5.45 4.73 -14.02
N ASP A 124 -4.58 3.71 -13.98
CA ASP A 124 -3.42 3.66 -14.86
C ASP A 124 -3.91 3.75 -16.32
N PRO A 125 -3.46 4.73 -17.14
CA PRO A 125 -3.90 4.89 -18.52
C PRO A 125 -3.60 3.69 -19.43
N SER A 126 -2.82 2.69 -18.97
CA SER A 126 -2.74 1.36 -19.60
C SER A 126 -4.10 0.63 -19.65
N THR A 127 -4.97 0.84 -18.66
CA THR A 127 -6.22 0.09 -18.46
C THR A 127 -7.40 0.64 -19.27
N LYS A 128 -7.29 0.58 -20.59
CA LYS A 128 -8.43 0.82 -21.50
C LYS A 128 -9.50 -0.27 -21.34
N ALA A 129 -10.41 -0.07 -20.39
CA ALA A 129 -11.63 -0.86 -20.25
C ALA A 129 -12.38 -0.91 -21.60
N LYS A 130 -12.74 -2.12 -22.05
CA LYS A 130 -13.56 -2.29 -23.25
C LYS A 130 -14.95 -1.67 -22.99
N PRO A 131 -15.52 -0.89 -23.92
CA PRO A 131 -16.87 -0.35 -23.73
C PRO A 131 -17.87 -1.51 -23.64
N ALA A 132 -18.74 -1.47 -22.63
CA ALA A 132 -19.81 -2.43 -22.48
C ALA A 132 -20.72 -2.40 -23.73
N LYS A 133 -21.10 -3.57 -24.23
CA LYS A 133 -22.06 -3.66 -25.34
C LYS A 133 -23.40 -3.10 -24.85
N LYS A 134 -23.92 -2.06 -25.52
CA LYS A 134 -25.33 -1.68 -25.36
C LYS A 134 -26.19 -2.86 -25.82
N VAL A 135 -26.93 -3.47 -24.90
CA VAL A 135 -28.02 -4.39 -25.25
C VAL A 135 -29.19 -3.53 -25.73
N SER A 136 -29.58 -3.72 -27.00
CA SER A 136 -30.68 -2.97 -27.62
C SER A 136 -31.96 -3.80 -27.61
N THR A 137 -32.92 -3.43 -26.76
CA THR A 137 -34.25 -4.02 -26.75
C THR A 137 -35.15 -3.32 -27.78
N ALA A 138 -35.54 -4.05 -28.82
CA ALA A 138 -36.77 -3.82 -29.58
C ALA A 138 -37.83 -4.83 -29.06
N THR A 139 -39.14 -4.65 -29.21
CA THR A 139 -39.93 -3.74 -30.09
C THR A 139 -41.10 -3.14 -29.23
N THR A 140 -42.16 -2.44 -29.68
CA THR A 140 -42.97 -2.55 -30.91
C THR A 140 -43.70 -1.24 -31.27
N GLU A 141 -43.63 -0.88 -32.55
CA GLU A 141 -44.54 -0.03 -33.38
C GLU A 141 -45.37 1.14 -32.80
N SER A 142 -45.25 2.31 -33.45
CA SER A 142 -46.36 2.82 -34.28
C SER A 142 -45.95 3.87 -35.34
N LYS A 143 -46.74 3.92 -36.41
CA LYS A 143 -46.46 4.53 -37.73
C LYS A 143 -46.50 6.07 -37.77
N LYS A 144 -45.58 6.70 -38.52
CA LYS A 144 -45.91 7.49 -39.74
C LYS A 144 -44.67 7.89 -40.56
N LYS A 145 -44.82 7.93 -41.88
CA LYS A 145 -43.92 8.63 -42.84
C LYS A 145 -44.48 10.02 -43.14
N VAL A 146 -43.67 10.92 -43.71
CA VAL A 146 -43.89 11.59 -45.04
C VAL A 146 -42.92 12.79 -45.22
N ALA A 147 -42.30 12.87 -46.41
CA ALA A 147 -41.74 14.07 -47.07
C ALA A 147 -40.58 14.91 -46.41
N GLU A 148 -39.77 15.69 -47.14
CA GLU A 148 -39.34 15.65 -48.57
C GLU A 148 -38.05 16.49 -48.84
N THR A 149 -37.31 16.09 -49.88
CA THR A 149 -36.69 16.92 -50.95
C THR A 149 -35.63 18.03 -50.69
N SER A 150 -34.79 18.25 -51.72
CA SER A 150 -33.77 19.30 -51.97
C SER A 150 -32.35 19.07 -51.41
N THR A 151 -31.22 18.99 -52.15
CA THR A 151 -30.63 19.65 -53.37
C THR A 151 -29.91 21.00 -53.07
N SER A 152 -28.71 21.33 -53.60
CA SER A 152 -27.74 20.63 -54.50
C SER A 152 -26.36 21.38 -54.63
N LYS A 153 -25.43 20.82 -55.45
CA LYS A 153 -24.16 21.37 -56.05
C LYS A 153 -22.88 21.15 -55.20
N LYS A 154 -21.70 20.73 -55.73
CA LYS A 154 -20.87 21.02 -56.96
C LYS A 154 -20.20 22.42 -56.90
N LYS A 155 -18.96 22.71 -57.36
CA LYS A 155 -17.84 22.08 -58.16
C LYS A 155 -16.48 22.71 -57.64
N THR A 156 -15.20 22.48 -58.00
CA THR A 156 -14.41 21.86 -59.11
C THR A 156 -12.98 21.47 -58.63
N ALA A 157 -12.13 20.94 -59.54
CA ALA A 157 -10.67 20.75 -59.46
C ALA A 157 -9.88 22.06 -59.85
N ASP A 158 -8.56 22.14 -60.13
CA ASP A 158 -7.58 21.14 -60.63
C ASP A 158 -6.07 21.56 -60.54
N GLY A 159 -5.15 20.58 -60.73
CA GLY A 159 -3.71 20.70 -61.13
C GLY A 159 -2.62 21.23 -60.15
N GLU A 160 -1.30 20.94 -60.28
CA GLU A 160 -0.56 19.81 -60.94
C GLU A 160 0.97 19.79 -60.53
N LYS A 161 1.70 18.68 -60.82
CA LYS A 161 3.20 18.49 -60.96
C LYS A 161 4.16 18.33 -59.73
N THR A 162 4.27 17.08 -59.25
CA THR A 162 5.44 16.11 -59.27
C THR A 162 6.91 16.59 -59.41
N PRO A 163 7.97 15.73 -59.20
CA PRO A 163 8.06 14.32 -58.73
C PRO A 163 8.91 14.15 -57.42
N PRO A 164 10.14 13.57 -57.32
CA PRO A 164 10.62 12.18 -57.59
C PRO A 164 11.33 11.42 -56.41
N ALA A 165 11.47 10.08 -56.56
CA ALA A 165 12.53 9.16 -56.01
C ALA A 165 12.70 8.97 -54.47
N GLN A 166 13.17 7.81 -53.93
CA GLN A 166 13.65 6.54 -54.53
C GLN A 166 13.25 5.29 -53.68
N LYS A 167 13.64 4.05 -54.08
CA LYS A 167 13.09 2.77 -53.57
C LYS A 167 14.11 1.82 -52.90
N LYS A 168 13.60 1.05 -51.91
CA LYS A 168 13.95 -0.32 -51.47
C LYS A 168 15.18 -1.03 -52.10
N LYS A 169 16.00 -1.68 -51.25
CA LYS A 169 16.20 -3.17 -51.22
C LYS A 169 17.16 -3.63 -50.10
N ARG A 170 16.85 -4.74 -49.42
CA ARG A 170 17.83 -5.61 -48.72
C ARG A 170 18.15 -6.80 -49.63
N ARG A 171 19.38 -7.31 -49.57
CA ARG A 171 19.84 -8.54 -50.26
C ARG A 171 20.38 -9.55 -49.22
N LYS A 172 20.66 -10.78 -49.64
CA LYS A 172 20.95 -11.95 -48.78
C LYS A 172 22.02 -12.82 -49.43
N LYS A 173 23.11 -13.15 -48.71
CA LYS A 173 23.67 -14.52 -48.63
C LYS A 173 24.85 -14.66 -47.64
N THR A 174 25.12 -15.93 -47.36
CA THR A 174 26.26 -16.66 -46.79
C THR A 174 27.56 -16.47 -47.62
N GLU A 175 28.73 -17.11 -47.43
CA GLU A 175 29.26 -18.36 -46.81
C GLU A 175 30.74 -18.07 -46.30
N THR A 176 31.54 -18.76 -45.44
CA THR A 176 31.43 -19.78 -44.33
C THR A 176 32.85 -20.09 -43.70
N SER A 177 32.97 -20.52 -42.41
CA SER A 177 34.16 -21.13 -41.68
C SER A 177 35.31 -20.20 -41.14
N SER A 178 36.18 -20.56 -40.17
CA SER A 178 36.47 -21.84 -39.44
C SER A 178 37.00 -21.63 -37.98
N SER A 179 37.28 -22.73 -37.25
CA SER A 179 37.96 -22.88 -35.92
C SER A 179 37.12 -22.79 -34.62
N GLU A 180 37.42 -23.57 -33.55
CA GLU A 180 37.39 -25.05 -33.35
C GLU A 180 37.57 -25.41 -31.83
N MET A 181 37.56 -26.73 -31.46
CA MET A 181 37.76 -27.34 -30.10
C MET A 181 36.63 -27.18 -29.04
N SER A 182 36.37 -28.08 -28.06
CA SER A 182 36.59 -29.53 -27.77
C SER A 182 36.21 -29.76 -26.28
N ALA A 183 35.55 -30.82 -25.77
CA ALA A 183 34.82 -31.99 -26.30
C ALA A 183 33.78 -32.49 -25.24
N ASP A 184 33.06 -33.58 -25.53
CA ASP A 184 31.90 -34.13 -24.79
C ASP A 184 32.07 -35.66 -24.53
N SER A 185 31.14 -36.33 -23.82
CA SER A 185 31.08 -37.80 -23.73
C SER A 185 29.68 -38.41 -23.48
N ASP A 186 29.00 -38.78 -24.58
CA ASP A 186 28.18 -39.99 -24.83
C ASP A 186 27.41 -40.72 -23.71
N PHE A 187 26.15 -41.08 -23.98
CA PHE A 187 25.84 -42.40 -24.60
C PHE A 187 24.43 -42.47 -25.26
N GLU A 188 24.22 -43.52 -26.07
CA GLU A 188 23.22 -43.66 -27.14
C GLU A 188 21.85 -44.29 -26.77
N GLU A 189 20.92 -44.21 -27.73
CA GLU A 189 19.58 -44.84 -27.75
C GLU A 189 19.59 -46.18 -28.54
N ASP A 190 18.62 -47.07 -28.33
CA ASP A 190 18.35 -48.18 -29.27
C ASP A 190 16.85 -48.52 -29.35
N SER A 191 16.41 -49.10 -30.48
CA SER A 191 15.02 -49.08 -30.94
C SER A 191 14.54 -50.41 -31.57
N ILE A 192 13.28 -50.80 -31.30
CA ILE A 192 12.63 -51.93 -31.99
C ILE A 192 11.20 -51.59 -32.43
N LEU A 193 10.91 -51.92 -33.69
CA LEU A 193 9.65 -51.70 -34.40
C LEU A 193 8.61 -52.81 -34.14
N LYS A 194 7.31 -52.44 -34.16
CA LYS A 194 6.26 -53.27 -34.79
C LYS A 194 5.01 -52.45 -35.13
N ASN A 195 4.23 -52.94 -36.11
CA ASN A 195 3.29 -52.14 -36.90
C ASN A 195 1.94 -52.87 -37.09
N SER A 196 0.82 -52.26 -36.70
CA SER A 196 -0.53 -52.68 -37.08
C SER A 196 -1.53 -51.51 -37.01
N LYS A 197 -2.69 -51.63 -37.69
CA LYS A 197 -3.52 -50.47 -38.09
C LYS A 197 -4.76 -50.23 -37.20
N LYS A 198 -4.87 -49.00 -36.68
CA LYS A 198 -6.09 -48.20 -36.41
C LYS A 198 -7.37 -48.91 -35.97
N LEU A 199 -7.80 -48.65 -34.73
CA LEU A 199 -9.21 -48.49 -34.35
C LEU A 199 -9.37 -47.29 -33.40
N LYS A 200 -10.46 -46.53 -33.51
CA LYS A 200 -10.65 -45.23 -32.80
C LYS A 200 -11.36 -45.40 -31.45
N ARG A 201 -10.73 -45.03 -30.33
CA ARG A 201 -11.41 -44.50 -29.13
C ARG A 201 -10.57 -43.36 -28.52
N LYS A 202 -11.22 -42.37 -27.89
CA LYS A 202 -10.55 -41.22 -27.25
C LYS A 202 -10.20 -41.55 -25.80
N ALA A 203 -9.06 -41.05 -25.31
CA ALA A 203 -8.62 -41.22 -23.93
C ALA A 203 -9.15 -40.11 -22.99
N PRO A 204 -9.42 -40.40 -21.71
CA PRO A 204 -9.56 -39.40 -20.66
C PRO A 204 -8.18 -38.95 -20.15
N VAL A 205 -8.00 -37.65 -19.90
CA VAL A 205 -6.73 -37.09 -19.39
C VAL A 205 -6.84 -36.72 -17.91
N SER A 206 -5.75 -36.93 -17.16
CA SER A 206 -5.70 -36.84 -15.70
C SER A 206 -5.93 -35.43 -15.13
N LYS A 207 -6.39 -35.37 -13.88
CA LYS A 207 -6.66 -34.14 -13.11
C LYS A 207 -5.34 -33.51 -12.64
N ASN A 208 -5.00 -32.33 -13.17
CA ASN A 208 -3.91 -31.52 -12.62
C ASN A 208 -4.48 -30.43 -11.69
N ARG A 209 -4.17 -30.49 -10.39
CA ARG A 209 -4.71 -29.57 -9.37
C ARG A 209 -4.05 -28.19 -9.48
N ARG A 210 -4.70 -27.28 -10.21
CA ARG A 210 -4.45 -25.84 -10.05
C ARG A 210 -5.09 -25.39 -8.74
N VAL A 211 -4.31 -24.79 -7.85
CA VAL A 211 -4.86 -24.00 -6.74
C VAL A 211 -5.48 -22.76 -7.36
N LEU A 212 -6.82 -22.69 -7.32
CA LEU A 212 -7.55 -21.51 -7.73
C LEU A 212 -7.39 -20.45 -6.63
N SER A 213 -7.00 -19.24 -7.01
CA SER A 213 -7.36 -18.07 -6.20
C SER A 213 -8.86 -17.92 -6.34
N THR A 214 -9.59 -18.15 -5.26
CA THR A 214 -11.02 -17.85 -5.20
C THR A 214 -11.18 -16.33 -5.10
N ASP A 215 -11.16 -15.65 -6.25
CA ASP A 215 -12.00 -14.48 -6.43
C ASP A 215 -13.44 -14.97 -6.29
N ASN A 216 -13.98 -14.90 -5.07
CA ASN A 216 -15.41 -14.99 -4.87
C ASN A 216 -15.97 -13.68 -5.43
N GLU A 217 -16.60 -13.76 -6.61
CA GLU A 217 -17.54 -12.73 -7.07
C GLU A 217 -18.77 -12.75 -6.16
N LEU A 218 -18.59 -12.35 -4.89
CA LEU A 218 -19.68 -11.95 -4.00
C LEU A 218 -20.48 -10.88 -4.76
N GLU A 219 -21.80 -11.01 -4.80
CA GLU A 219 -22.63 -9.96 -5.40
C GLU A 219 -22.37 -8.63 -4.67
N ASP A 220 -22.50 -7.49 -5.37
CA ASP A 220 -22.24 -6.17 -4.77
C ASP A 220 -23.15 -5.88 -3.54
N ASN A 221 -24.22 -6.66 -3.35
CA ASN A 221 -25.12 -6.63 -2.20
C ASN A 221 -24.56 -7.31 -0.93
N GLU A 222 -23.61 -8.24 -1.04
CA GLU A 222 -23.05 -8.99 0.10
C GLU A 222 -21.81 -8.32 0.73
N ARG A 223 -21.34 -7.20 0.18
CA ARG A 223 -20.12 -6.53 0.66
C ARG A 223 -20.43 -5.47 1.72
N SER A 224 -19.64 -5.48 2.80
CA SER A 224 -19.74 -4.47 3.87
C SER A 224 -18.41 -3.75 4.09
N ASP A 225 -18.43 -2.43 3.88
CA ASP A 225 -17.33 -1.51 4.18
C ASP A 225 -17.44 -0.86 5.58
N HIS A 226 -18.40 -1.31 6.42
CA HIS A 226 -18.66 -0.72 7.73
C HIS A 226 -18.80 -1.82 8.81
N TRP A 227 -18.08 -1.69 9.92
CA TRP A 227 -18.11 -2.64 11.03
C TRP A 227 -17.71 -1.97 12.35
N ILE A 228 -17.55 -2.75 13.42
CA ILE A 228 -17.38 -2.22 14.79
C ILE A 228 -16.08 -2.74 15.40
N GLU A 229 -15.44 -1.91 16.22
CA GLU A 229 -14.34 -2.31 17.11
C GLU A 229 -14.67 -1.93 18.56
N VAL A 230 -14.55 -2.87 19.49
CA VAL A 230 -14.72 -2.62 20.94
C VAL A 230 -13.42 -2.94 21.65
N PHE A 231 -12.97 -2.04 22.54
CA PHE A 231 -11.81 -2.27 23.39
C PHE A 231 -12.21 -3.03 24.66
N LEU A 232 -11.46 -4.09 24.99
CA LEU A 232 -11.71 -4.89 26.19
C LEU A 232 -10.65 -4.60 27.27
N ASP A 233 -11.07 -4.06 28.41
CA ASP A 233 -10.17 -3.54 29.44
C ASP A 233 -9.44 -4.59 30.30
N LYS A 234 -9.93 -5.83 30.31
CA LYS A 234 -9.25 -6.97 30.97
C LYS A 234 -8.09 -7.45 30.10
N GLU A 235 -8.38 -7.75 28.84
CA GLU A 235 -7.45 -8.32 27.85
C GLU A 235 -6.57 -7.27 27.17
N LYS A 236 -6.90 -5.97 27.32
CA LYS A 236 -6.25 -4.81 26.68
C LYS A 236 -6.09 -4.92 25.16
N LYS A 237 -7.06 -5.56 24.52
CA LYS A 237 -7.15 -5.76 23.06
C LYS A 237 -8.39 -5.10 22.49
N TRP A 238 -8.34 -4.73 21.21
CA TRP A 238 -9.54 -4.49 20.40
C TRP A 238 -10.10 -5.82 19.89
N ILE A 239 -11.43 -5.96 19.90
CA ILE A 239 -12.15 -7.02 19.18
C ILE A 239 -12.91 -6.44 18.00
N CYS A 240 -12.83 -7.12 16.85
CA CYS A 240 -13.56 -6.76 15.65
C CYS A 240 -14.94 -7.44 15.65
N ILE A 241 -15.98 -6.72 15.30
CA ILE A 241 -17.37 -7.19 15.29
C ILE A 241 -17.97 -6.87 13.92
N ASP A 242 -18.58 -7.88 13.29
CA ASP A 242 -19.25 -7.78 11.99
C ASP A 242 -20.39 -6.75 11.99
N GLY A 243 -20.57 -6.01 10.89
CA GLY A 243 -21.60 -4.98 10.79
C GLY A 243 -23.03 -5.49 10.54
N GLU A 244 -23.20 -6.75 10.14
CA GLU A 244 -24.45 -7.32 9.62
C GLU A 244 -25.02 -8.42 10.53
N ASP A 245 -24.17 -9.38 10.90
CA ASP A 245 -24.52 -10.50 11.79
C ASP A 245 -24.22 -10.21 13.27
N LEU A 246 -23.45 -9.14 13.54
CA LEU A 246 -22.99 -8.68 14.85
C LEU A 246 -22.17 -9.73 15.64
N THR A 247 -21.50 -10.67 14.96
CA THR A 247 -20.59 -11.63 15.59
C THR A 247 -19.16 -11.08 15.73
N VAL A 248 -18.41 -11.59 16.71
CA VAL A 248 -16.98 -11.29 16.87
C VAL A 248 -16.20 -12.03 15.76
N ARG A 249 -15.37 -11.29 15.01
CA ARG A 249 -14.68 -11.78 13.81
C ARG A 249 -13.16 -11.64 13.90
N LYS A 250 -12.44 -12.44 13.10
CA LYS A 250 -11.02 -12.20 12.81
C LYS A 250 -10.88 -11.15 11.69
N PRO A 251 -9.82 -10.32 11.67
CA PRO A 251 -9.66 -9.26 10.67
C PRO A 251 -9.72 -9.75 9.21
N TYR A 252 -9.18 -10.94 8.91
CA TYR A 252 -9.22 -11.51 7.55
C TYR A 252 -10.64 -11.88 7.08
N GLU A 253 -11.59 -12.15 8.00
CA GLU A 253 -12.98 -12.47 7.65
C GLU A 253 -13.71 -11.20 7.20
N LEU A 254 -13.45 -10.09 7.89
CA LEU A 254 -13.97 -8.77 7.54
C LEU A 254 -13.30 -8.23 6.27
N GLU A 255 -11.98 -8.45 6.09
CA GLU A 255 -11.32 -8.16 4.81
C GLU A 255 -12.00 -8.91 3.65
N ASN A 256 -12.42 -10.17 3.84
CA ASN A 256 -13.08 -10.95 2.78
C ASN A 256 -14.51 -10.48 2.46
N LYS A 257 -15.24 -9.92 3.43
CA LYS A 257 -16.54 -9.25 3.19
C LYS A 257 -16.40 -7.82 2.60
N ALA A 258 -15.29 -7.14 2.82
CA ALA A 258 -15.13 -5.73 2.43
C ALA A 258 -14.86 -5.51 0.93
N THR A 259 -15.20 -4.32 0.42
CA THR A 259 -14.98 -3.99 -1.00
C THR A 259 -13.49 -3.89 -1.30
N LYS A 260 -13.07 -4.51 -2.41
CA LYS A 260 -11.67 -4.58 -2.83
C LYS A 260 -11.31 -3.41 -3.77
N PRO A 261 -10.08 -2.86 -3.71
CA PRO A 261 -8.98 -3.23 -2.81
C PRO A 261 -9.06 -2.52 -1.45
N LEU A 262 -8.90 -3.27 -0.35
CA LEU A 262 -8.94 -2.74 1.02
C LEU A 262 -7.71 -1.87 1.32
N CYS A 263 -7.79 -0.56 1.08
CA CYS A 263 -6.64 0.35 1.12
C CYS A 263 -6.59 1.31 2.31
N TYR A 264 -7.73 1.67 2.89
CA TYR A 264 -7.83 2.67 3.96
C TYR A 264 -8.94 2.26 4.93
N VAL A 265 -8.59 1.62 6.04
CA VAL A 265 -9.52 1.34 7.14
C VAL A 265 -9.22 2.32 8.28
N ILE A 266 -10.21 3.10 8.68
CA ILE A 266 -10.12 3.98 9.85
C ILE A 266 -11.14 3.61 10.92
N GLY A 267 -10.76 3.73 12.18
CA GLY A 267 -11.65 3.61 13.34
C GLY A 267 -11.83 4.96 14.01
N ILE A 268 -13.09 5.39 14.23
CA ILE A 268 -13.43 6.64 14.92
C ILE A 268 -14.16 6.38 16.26
N THR A 269 -13.63 6.94 17.35
CA THR A 269 -14.13 6.75 18.73
C THR A 269 -15.19 7.77 19.14
N GLN A 270 -15.85 7.57 20.29
CA GLN A 270 -16.72 8.60 20.89
C GLN A 270 -16.00 9.92 21.21
N ALA A 271 -14.68 9.90 21.42
CA ALA A 271 -13.86 11.09 21.63
C ALA A 271 -13.42 11.77 20.30
N CYS A 272 -14.00 11.38 19.17
CA CYS A 272 -13.63 11.82 17.81
C CYS A 272 -12.17 11.55 17.39
N HIS A 273 -11.37 10.83 18.19
CA HIS A 273 -10.07 10.34 17.73
C HIS A 273 -10.26 9.38 16.54
N ILE A 274 -9.45 9.55 15.49
CA ILE A 274 -9.44 8.75 14.25
C ILE A 274 -8.07 8.09 14.12
N LYS A 275 -8.03 6.76 14.02
CA LYS A 275 -6.79 6.01 13.76
C LYS A 275 -6.89 5.23 12.45
N ASP A 276 -5.81 5.21 11.67
CA ASP A 276 -5.63 4.26 10.58
C ASP A 276 -5.28 2.89 11.15
N ILE A 277 -6.17 1.92 10.91
CA ILE A 277 -6.05 0.53 11.37
C ILE A 277 -6.00 -0.44 10.17
N THR A 278 -5.70 0.05 8.96
CA THR A 278 -5.59 -0.76 7.73
C THR A 278 -4.62 -1.94 7.92
N ALA A 279 -3.54 -1.71 8.67
CA ALA A 279 -2.52 -2.72 9.01
C ALA A 279 -3.08 -3.96 9.74
N ARG A 280 -4.20 -3.81 10.47
CA ARG A 280 -4.87 -4.92 11.18
C ARG A 280 -5.68 -5.81 10.23
N TYR A 281 -6.23 -5.25 9.16
CA TYR A 281 -7.20 -5.93 8.29
C TYR A 281 -6.63 -6.37 6.94
N ALA A 282 -5.74 -5.58 6.33
CA ALA A 282 -5.24 -5.86 5.00
C ALA A 282 -4.19 -6.99 5.02
N GLY A 283 -4.56 -8.20 4.60
CA GLY A 283 -3.66 -9.36 4.50
C GLY A 283 -2.48 -9.17 3.54
N GLN A 284 -2.55 -8.14 2.66
CA GLN A 284 -1.46 -7.73 1.76
C GLN A 284 -0.81 -6.39 2.17
N TRP A 285 -0.93 -5.98 3.44
CA TRP A 285 -0.36 -4.73 3.97
C TRP A 285 1.13 -4.56 3.66
N LEU A 286 1.94 -5.59 3.91
CA LEU A 286 3.39 -5.53 3.71
C LEU A 286 3.80 -5.61 2.23
N THR A 287 2.91 -6.01 1.32
CA THR A 287 3.22 -6.30 -0.09
C THR A 287 2.58 -5.31 -1.05
N GLU A 288 1.27 -5.39 -1.29
CA GLU A 288 0.60 -4.59 -2.34
C GLU A 288 -0.22 -3.42 -1.79
N THR A 289 -0.90 -3.56 -0.66
CA THR A 289 -1.83 -2.52 -0.15
C THR A 289 -1.13 -1.16 0.04
N ARG A 290 0.08 -1.15 0.60
CA ARG A 290 0.86 0.08 0.79
C ARG A 290 1.28 0.76 -0.53
N LYS A 291 1.30 0.05 -1.66
CA LYS A 291 1.63 0.60 -2.99
C LYS A 291 0.43 1.26 -3.68
N LEU A 292 -0.80 0.89 -3.29
CA LEU A 292 -2.05 1.43 -3.84
C LEU A 292 -2.46 2.76 -3.19
N ARG A 293 -1.77 3.17 -2.12
CA ARG A 293 -2.10 4.33 -1.30
C ARG A 293 -1.44 5.62 -1.79
N THR A 294 -1.96 6.73 -1.30
CA THR A 294 -1.36 8.07 -1.43
C THR A 294 -0.08 8.18 -0.61
N ASP A 295 0.57 9.34 -0.63
CA ASP A 295 1.76 9.62 0.17
C ASP A 295 1.51 9.37 1.67
N PRO A 296 2.35 8.55 2.35
CA PRO A 296 2.16 8.26 3.77
C PRO A 296 2.29 9.49 4.68
N GLY A 297 3.21 10.40 4.39
CA GLY A 297 3.45 11.59 5.22
C GLY A 297 2.27 12.56 5.18
N TRP A 298 1.70 12.79 3.99
CA TRP A 298 0.45 13.54 3.85
C TRP A 298 -0.72 12.90 4.60
N TRP A 299 -0.82 11.57 4.61
CA TRP A 299 -1.90 10.87 5.31
C TRP A 299 -1.75 10.93 6.83
N GLU A 300 -0.52 10.75 7.34
CA GLU A 300 -0.18 10.93 8.75
C GLU A 300 -0.45 12.37 9.21
N GLU A 301 -0.06 13.37 8.41
CA GLU A 301 -0.39 14.79 8.65
C GLU A 301 -1.90 15.06 8.64
N THR A 302 -2.64 14.43 7.74
CA THR A 302 -4.10 14.56 7.63
C THR A 302 -4.85 13.99 8.84
N LEU A 303 -4.32 12.91 9.45
CA LEU A 303 -4.90 12.30 10.66
C LEU A 303 -4.40 12.92 11.96
N ARG A 304 -3.24 13.62 11.96
CA ARG A 304 -2.63 14.25 13.14
C ARG A 304 -3.59 15.08 14.02
N PRO A 305 -4.55 15.87 13.50
CA PRO A 305 -5.50 16.63 14.32
C PRO A 305 -6.50 15.76 15.12
N TYR A 306 -6.57 14.46 14.81
CA TYR A 306 -7.48 13.47 15.41
C TYR A 306 -6.73 12.36 16.16
N ALA A 307 -5.42 12.55 16.42
CA ALA A 307 -4.59 11.61 17.16
C ALA A 307 -5.07 11.44 18.62
N CYS A 308 -4.77 10.30 19.23
CA CYS A 308 -5.24 9.99 20.58
C CYS A 308 -4.55 10.85 21.65
N ALA A 309 -5.33 11.53 22.50
CA ALA A 309 -4.79 12.24 23.66
C ALA A 309 -4.02 11.32 24.65
N ASP A 310 -4.42 10.05 24.80
CA ASP A 310 -3.61 9.04 25.48
C ASP A 310 -2.68 8.32 24.47
N ARG A 311 -1.51 8.93 24.26
CA ARG A 311 -0.41 8.35 23.49
C ARG A 311 0.03 6.97 23.99
N ARG A 312 -0.12 6.62 25.27
CA ARG A 312 0.36 5.33 25.81
C ARG A 312 -0.49 4.16 25.32
N THR A 313 -1.80 4.32 25.28
CA THR A 313 -2.72 3.33 24.70
C THR A 313 -2.56 3.28 23.17
N ASP A 314 -2.34 4.43 22.54
CA ASP A 314 -2.13 4.52 21.08
C ASP A 314 -0.88 3.75 20.64
N GLU A 315 0.26 3.96 21.32
CA GLU A 315 1.54 3.26 21.11
C GLU A 315 1.52 1.80 21.55
N ALA A 316 0.54 1.38 22.38
CA ALA A 316 0.32 -0.03 22.67
C ALA A 316 -0.30 -0.74 21.47
N GLU A 317 -1.36 -0.16 20.92
CA GLU A 317 -2.02 -0.67 19.72
C GLU A 317 -1.08 -0.74 18.50
N ASP A 318 -0.18 0.23 18.31
CA ASP A 318 0.79 0.19 17.21
C ASP A 318 1.84 -0.92 17.39
N ARG A 319 2.27 -1.19 18.63
CA ARG A 319 3.15 -2.32 18.94
C ARG A 319 2.45 -3.66 18.71
N ASP A 320 1.18 -3.78 19.08
CA ASP A 320 0.40 -5.00 18.88
C ASP A 320 0.16 -5.26 17.38
N MET A 321 -0.14 -4.22 16.59
CA MET A 321 -0.21 -4.34 15.13
C MET A 321 1.14 -4.70 14.52
N ALA A 322 2.24 -4.07 14.95
CA ALA A 322 3.58 -4.37 14.46
C ALA A 322 4.00 -5.83 14.77
N ALA A 323 3.71 -6.32 15.98
CA ALA A 323 3.95 -7.72 16.35
C ALA A 323 3.12 -8.69 15.51
N SER A 324 1.84 -8.39 15.27
CA SER A 324 0.98 -9.20 14.38
C SER A 324 1.45 -9.20 12.92
N LEU A 325 2.12 -8.13 12.46
CA LEU A 325 2.73 -8.07 11.13
C LEU A 325 4.05 -8.85 11.05
N GLN A 326 4.87 -8.85 12.11
CA GLN A 326 6.09 -9.67 12.20
C GLN A 326 5.77 -11.16 12.22
N GLN A 327 4.63 -11.57 12.78
CA GLN A 327 4.16 -12.96 12.80
C GLN A 327 3.59 -13.44 11.44
N GLN A 328 3.49 -12.59 10.42
CA GLN A 328 3.06 -13.02 9.09
C GLN A 328 4.12 -13.91 8.41
N PRO A 329 3.71 -14.94 7.65
CA PRO A 329 4.65 -15.83 6.97
C PRO A 329 5.51 -15.08 5.95
N LEU A 330 6.75 -15.54 5.75
CA LEU A 330 7.68 -14.95 4.79
C LEU A 330 7.08 -14.91 3.36
N PRO A 331 7.21 -13.80 2.62
CA PRO A 331 6.60 -13.68 1.29
C PRO A 331 7.07 -14.76 0.31
N THR A 332 6.12 -15.50 -0.26
CA THR A 332 6.35 -16.69 -1.09
C THR A 332 6.87 -16.40 -2.50
N SER A 333 7.09 -15.13 -2.86
CA SER A 333 7.60 -14.73 -4.16
C SER A 333 8.69 -13.66 -4.08
N VAL A 334 9.66 -13.76 -4.99
CA VAL A 334 10.73 -12.75 -5.17
C VAL A 334 10.13 -11.37 -5.45
N GLY A 335 9.04 -11.28 -6.23
CA GLY A 335 8.38 -10.01 -6.52
C GLY A 335 7.84 -9.31 -5.27
N ALA A 336 7.25 -10.07 -4.33
CA ALA A 336 6.75 -9.54 -3.07
C ALA A 336 7.86 -9.06 -2.11
N LEU A 337 9.08 -9.61 -2.23
CA LEU A 337 10.27 -9.17 -1.49
C LEU A 337 10.94 -7.92 -2.10
N LYS A 338 10.42 -7.36 -3.19
CA LYS A 338 10.90 -6.09 -3.76
C LYS A 338 10.19 -4.92 -3.10
N ASN A 339 10.95 -4.07 -2.42
CA ASN A 339 10.45 -2.95 -1.60
C ASN A 339 9.55 -3.37 -0.42
N HIS A 340 9.65 -4.62 0.04
CA HIS A 340 8.99 -5.08 1.26
C HIS A 340 9.53 -4.31 2.49
N PRO A 341 8.68 -3.90 3.45
CA PRO A 341 9.10 -3.06 4.57
C PRO A 341 9.96 -3.80 5.60
N LEU A 342 9.70 -5.09 5.86
CA LEU A 342 10.39 -5.86 6.90
C LEU A 342 11.56 -6.71 6.37
N TYR A 343 11.62 -7.00 5.07
CA TYR A 343 12.50 -8.04 4.51
C TYR A 343 13.14 -7.58 3.19
N ILE A 344 14.26 -8.19 2.81
CA ILE A 344 14.95 -7.95 1.54
C ILE A 344 15.65 -9.22 1.03
N LEU A 345 15.95 -9.26 -0.27
CA LEU A 345 16.95 -10.15 -0.85
C LEU A 345 18.18 -9.34 -1.24
N GLN A 346 19.38 -9.94 -1.19
CA GLN A 346 20.63 -9.28 -1.63
C GLN A 346 20.52 -8.70 -3.06
N ARG A 347 19.82 -9.40 -3.98
CA ARG A 347 19.57 -8.93 -5.35
C ARG A 347 18.71 -7.65 -5.46
N HIS A 348 18.07 -7.21 -4.38
CA HIS A 348 17.22 -6.01 -4.33
C HIS A 348 17.91 -4.82 -3.64
N LEU A 349 19.13 -5.00 -3.11
CA LEU A 349 19.92 -3.90 -2.56
C LEU A 349 20.22 -2.88 -3.66
N LEU A 350 20.00 -1.60 -3.37
CA LEU A 350 20.41 -0.51 -4.24
C LEU A 350 21.94 -0.40 -4.31
N LYS A 351 22.44 0.31 -5.32
CA LYS A 351 23.87 0.55 -5.54
C LYS A 351 24.60 1.00 -4.27
N PHE A 352 23.97 1.92 -3.53
CA PHE A 352 24.49 2.52 -2.31
C PHE A 352 23.93 1.90 -1.01
N GLU A 353 23.37 0.69 -1.07
CA GLU A 353 22.95 -0.08 0.11
C GLU A 353 23.85 -1.31 0.31
N ALA A 354 24.00 -1.77 1.55
CA ALA A 354 24.51 -3.09 1.87
C ALA A 354 23.83 -3.64 3.13
N ILE A 355 24.04 -4.92 3.41
CA ILE A 355 23.66 -5.55 4.68
C ILE A 355 24.81 -5.36 5.67
N TYR A 356 24.51 -4.98 6.90
CA TYR A 356 25.44 -4.96 8.03
C TYR A 356 24.71 -5.40 9.32
N PRO A 357 25.35 -6.16 10.24
CA PRO A 357 26.68 -6.77 10.10
C PRO A 357 26.76 -7.72 8.91
N ASP A 358 27.97 -7.97 8.43
CA ASP A 358 28.25 -9.03 7.45
C ASP A 358 27.88 -10.41 8.00
N THR A 359 28.00 -10.60 9.32
CA THR A 359 27.50 -11.76 10.08
C THR A 359 25.98 -11.76 10.30
N ALA A 360 25.18 -10.93 9.60
CA ALA A 360 23.73 -10.90 9.77
C ALA A 360 23.09 -12.25 9.39
N ILE A 361 22.31 -12.84 10.30
CA ILE A 361 21.68 -14.14 10.10
C ILE A 361 20.47 -13.99 9.16
N PRO A 362 20.35 -14.80 8.09
CA PRO A 362 19.15 -14.82 7.25
C PRO A 362 17.91 -15.25 8.04
N VAL A 363 16.82 -14.50 7.89
CA VAL A 363 15.50 -14.78 8.51
C VAL A 363 14.84 -16.02 7.86
N GLY A 364 15.23 -16.34 6.63
CA GLY A 364 14.80 -17.53 5.91
C GLY A 364 15.38 -17.57 4.49
N TYR A 365 14.88 -18.47 3.66
CA TYR A 365 15.35 -18.66 2.29
C TYR A 365 14.18 -18.79 1.30
N ILE A 366 14.37 -18.28 0.08
CA ILE A 366 13.44 -18.46 -1.03
C ILE A 366 14.21 -18.91 -2.27
N ARG A 367 13.90 -20.10 -2.77
CA ARG A 367 14.55 -20.71 -3.95
C ARG A 367 16.09 -20.75 -3.83
N GLY A 368 16.60 -20.98 -2.61
CA GLY A 368 18.02 -21.01 -2.28
C GLY A 368 18.64 -19.66 -1.91
N GLU A 369 17.97 -18.53 -2.15
CA GLU A 369 18.51 -17.21 -1.78
C GLU A 369 18.13 -16.80 -0.35
N PRO A 370 19.08 -16.27 0.45
CA PRO A 370 18.83 -15.78 1.80
C PRO A 370 18.00 -14.48 1.82
N ILE A 371 16.98 -14.48 2.67
CA ILE A 371 16.15 -13.33 3.03
C ILE A 371 16.71 -12.70 4.30
N TYR A 372 16.97 -11.40 4.28
CA TYR A 372 17.46 -10.65 5.45
C TYR A 372 16.38 -9.71 5.99
N ALA A 373 16.42 -9.43 7.28
CA ALA A 373 15.63 -8.37 7.88
C ALA A 373 16.05 -7.01 7.28
N ARG A 374 15.08 -6.14 6.99
CA ARG A 374 15.36 -4.83 6.36
C ARG A 374 16.06 -3.85 7.31
N GLU A 375 15.99 -4.10 8.62
CA GLU A 375 16.75 -3.33 9.63
C GLU A 375 18.26 -3.45 9.46
N CYS A 376 18.76 -4.58 8.95
CA CYS A 376 20.17 -4.78 8.62
C CYS A 376 20.59 -4.09 7.31
N VAL A 377 19.66 -3.46 6.58
CA VAL A 377 19.96 -2.74 5.33
C VAL A 377 20.35 -1.31 5.64
N HIS A 378 21.60 -0.97 5.38
CA HIS A 378 22.13 0.35 5.61
C HIS A 378 22.55 1.02 4.31
N VAL A 379 22.28 2.33 4.23
CA VAL A 379 22.80 3.19 3.18
C VAL A 379 24.27 3.48 3.45
N LEU A 380 25.09 3.43 2.40
CA LEU A 380 26.51 3.72 2.41
C LEU A 380 26.80 5.00 1.64
N HIS A 381 27.73 5.81 2.14
CA HIS A 381 28.12 7.08 1.53
C HIS A 381 29.63 7.17 1.33
N SER A 382 30.05 7.93 0.31
CA SER A 382 31.45 8.29 0.13
C SER A 382 31.89 9.28 1.21
N ARG A 383 33.20 9.43 1.42
CA ARG A 383 33.76 10.36 2.43
C ARG A 383 33.20 11.79 2.26
N GLU A 384 33.10 12.27 1.02
CA GLU A 384 32.48 13.57 0.66
C GLU A 384 31.00 13.71 1.08
N ASN A 385 30.23 12.61 1.10
CA ASN A 385 28.81 12.65 1.44
C ASN A 385 28.58 12.46 2.95
N TRP A 386 29.36 11.62 3.63
CA TRP A 386 29.37 11.58 5.09
C TRP A 386 29.72 12.95 5.69
N LEU A 387 30.65 13.69 5.07
CA LEU A 387 31.01 15.03 5.53
C LEU A 387 29.82 16.01 5.49
N LYS A 388 28.91 15.86 4.51
CA LYS A 388 27.67 16.66 4.42
C LYS A 388 26.65 16.31 5.51
N GLU A 389 26.73 15.12 6.06
CA GLU A 389 25.99 14.68 7.26
C GLU A 389 26.76 14.96 8.57
N GLY A 390 27.86 15.72 8.52
CA GLY A 390 28.69 16.03 9.68
C GLY A 390 29.43 14.81 10.24
N ARG A 391 29.88 13.90 9.38
CA ARG A 391 30.59 12.66 9.75
C ARG A 391 31.86 12.44 8.92
N SER A 392 32.88 11.86 9.54
CA SER A 392 34.11 11.43 8.88
C SER A 392 34.24 9.92 8.96
N ALA A 393 34.71 9.26 7.89
CA ALA A 393 35.18 7.88 7.99
C ALA A 393 36.45 7.86 8.84
N ARG A 394 36.56 6.88 9.75
CA ARG A 394 37.68 6.81 10.70
C ARG A 394 39.03 6.68 10.00
N LEU A 395 40.09 7.09 10.70
CA LEU A 395 41.46 6.92 10.22
C LEU A 395 41.83 5.43 10.13
N GLY A 396 42.35 5.00 8.97
CA GLY A 396 42.73 3.59 8.72
C GLY A 396 41.59 2.64 8.40
N GLU A 397 40.34 3.10 8.38
CA GLU A 397 39.15 2.29 8.11
C GLU A 397 38.96 2.01 6.60
N GLU A 398 38.77 0.73 6.24
CA GLU A 398 38.63 0.27 4.85
C GLU A 398 37.22 0.46 4.28
N PRO A 399 37.03 0.67 2.96
CA PRO A 399 35.70 0.85 2.37
C PRO A 399 34.87 -0.43 2.35
N TYR A 400 33.71 -0.42 3.01
CA TYR A 400 32.79 -1.58 3.03
C TYR A 400 32.25 -1.97 1.64
N LYS A 401 32.22 -1.03 0.69
CA LYS A 401 31.76 -1.32 -0.68
C LYS A 401 32.39 -0.39 -1.71
N PHE A 402 32.94 -0.97 -2.78
CA PHE A 402 33.39 -0.23 -3.96
C PHE A 402 32.30 -0.23 -5.04
N VAL A 403 32.02 0.94 -5.63
CA VAL A 403 31.08 1.08 -6.76
C VAL A 403 31.63 1.97 -7.86
N LYS A 404 31.13 1.80 -9.09
CA LYS A 404 31.45 2.69 -10.22
C LYS A 404 31.00 4.13 -9.95
N SER A 405 31.93 5.08 -9.88
CA SER A 405 31.62 6.52 -9.77
C SER A 405 30.85 7.04 -11.00
N ARG A 406 30.24 8.22 -10.91
CA ARG A 406 29.66 8.90 -12.08
C ARG A 406 30.79 9.52 -12.90
N PRO A 407 30.79 9.36 -14.25
CA PRO A 407 31.80 10.01 -15.09
C PRO A 407 31.73 11.54 -14.94
N LYS A 408 32.88 12.19 -14.84
CA LYS A 408 33.00 13.66 -14.77
C LYS A 408 33.26 14.19 -16.19
N TRP A 409 32.47 15.13 -16.69
CA TRP A 409 32.59 15.66 -18.06
C TRP A 409 34.02 16.13 -18.41
N ASN A 410 34.70 16.78 -17.46
CA ASN A 410 36.05 17.30 -17.64
C ASN A 410 37.18 16.25 -17.47
N LYS A 411 36.86 14.99 -17.10
CA LYS A 411 37.82 13.89 -16.94
C LYS A 411 37.17 12.57 -17.36
N PRO A 412 37.35 12.14 -18.64
CA PRO A 412 37.02 10.79 -19.07
C PRO A 412 37.71 9.74 -18.18
N LYS A 413 37.06 8.60 -17.97
CA LYS A 413 37.68 7.44 -17.33
C LYS A 413 38.43 6.61 -18.36
N GLU A 414 39.59 6.09 -17.98
CA GLU A 414 40.36 5.12 -18.76
C GLU A 414 39.63 3.76 -18.82
N ASP A 415 39.18 3.25 -17.66
CA ASP A 415 38.20 2.16 -17.57
C ASP A 415 36.82 2.71 -17.14
N PRO A 416 35.81 2.70 -18.03
CA PRO A 416 34.44 3.07 -17.69
C PRO A 416 33.76 2.19 -16.62
N GLU A 417 34.14 0.91 -16.46
CA GLU A 417 33.52 -0.02 -15.50
C GLU A 417 34.19 -0.05 -14.12
N ALA A 418 35.36 0.57 -13.97
CA ALA A 418 36.10 0.67 -12.71
C ALA A 418 35.22 1.07 -11.53
N LYS A 419 35.27 0.25 -10.46
CA LYS A 419 34.60 0.49 -9.17
C LYS A 419 35.48 1.34 -8.25
N ASP A 420 35.64 2.59 -8.63
CA ASP A 420 36.55 3.60 -8.05
C ASP A 420 35.98 4.40 -6.87
N LEU A 421 34.67 4.33 -6.61
CA LEU A 421 34.04 5.06 -5.50
C LEU A 421 33.98 4.20 -4.24
N GLU A 422 34.83 4.54 -3.28
CA GLU A 422 34.74 4.08 -1.89
C GLU A 422 33.40 4.47 -1.27
N LEU A 423 32.74 3.52 -0.61
CA LEU A 423 31.56 3.76 0.23
C LEU A 423 31.76 3.16 1.63
N PHE A 424 31.33 3.91 2.64
CA PHE A 424 31.44 3.57 4.05
C PHE A 424 30.05 3.46 4.68
N GLY A 425 29.90 2.56 5.65
CA GLY A 425 28.71 2.47 6.48
C GLY A 425 28.75 3.41 7.69
N LYS A 426 27.60 3.69 8.31
CA LYS A 426 27.53 4.60 9.47
C LYS A 426 28.40 4.13 10.65
N TRP A 427 28.57 2.82 10.84
CA TRP A 427 29.42 2.21 11.87
C TRP A 427 30.92 2.48 11.68
N GLN A 428 31.35 2.78 10.45
CA GLN A 428 32.72 3.10 10.04
C GLN A 428 33.08 4.59 10.19
N THR A 429 32.14 5.38 10.71
CA THR A 429 32.25 6.83 10.77
C THR A 429 32.09 7.35 12.19
N GLU A 430 32.76 8.45 12.47
CA GLU A 430 32.61 9.26 13.68
C GLU A 430 31.93 10.60 13.38
N VAL A 431 31.67 11.40 14.41
CA VAL A 431 31.17 12.77 14.21
C VAL A 431 32.34 13.63 13.73
N TYR A 432 32.16 14.35 12.63
CA TYR A 432 33.20 15.26 12.13
C TYR A 432 33.34 16.44 13.09
N ILE A 433 34.53 16.59 13.66
CA ILE A 433 34.90 17.76 14.47
C ILE A 433 35.66 18.71 13.54
N PRO A 434 35.15 19.92 13.25
CA PRO A 434 35.89 20.91 12.48
C PRO A 434 37.13 21.36 13.27
N PRO A 435 38.27 21.65 12.60
CA PRO A 435 39.39 22.29 13.28
C PRO A 435 38.96 23.61 13.94
N PRO A 436 39.54 24.01 15.08
CA PRO A 436 39.23 25.28 15.73
C PRO A 436 39.75 26.47 14.89
N ALA A 437 39.21 27.67 15.14
CA ALA A 437 39.88 28.89 14.70
C ALA A 437 41.10 29.19 15.60
N VAL A 438 42.20 29.62 14.99
CA VAL A 438 43.47 29.93 15.66
C VAL A 438 43.94 31.30 15.18
N ASP A 439 44.45 32.15 16.08
CA ASP A 439 44.88 33.53 15.79
C ASP A 439 43.85 34.38 15.02
N GLY A 440 42.56 34.19 15.33
CA GLY A 440 41.45 34.86 14.64
C GLY A 440 41.18 34.36 13.21
N LYS A 441 41.91 33.34 12.73
CA LYS A 441 41.78 32.79 11.38
C LYS A 441 40.90 31.53 11.42
N VAL A 442 39.81 31.57 10.65
CA VAL A 442 38.94 30.40 10.44
C VAL A 442 39.61 29.43 9.47
N PRO A 443 39.70 28.11 9.78
CA PRO A 443 40.27 27.12 8.89
C PRO A 443 39.46 26.99 7.59
N ARG A 444 40.16 26.83 6.47
CA ARG A 444 39.59 26.81 5.11
C ARG A 444 40.11 25.61 4.32
N ASN A 445 39.31 25.12 3.39
CA ASN A 445 39.73 24.12 2.40
C ASN A 445 40.67 24.73 1.34
N ALA A 446 41.17 23.89 0.42
CA ALA A 446 42.05 24.30 -0.67
C ALA A 446 41.44 25.32 -1.67
N HIS A 447 40.13 25.57 -1.58
CA HIS A 447 39.42 26.59 -2.36
C HIS A 447 39.17 27.90 -1.57
N GLY A 448 39.71 28.02 -0.35
CA GLY A 448 39.57 29.21 0.50
C GLY A 448 38.24 29.30 1.26
N ASN A 449 37.41 28.26 1.21
CA ASN A 449 36.06 28.21 1.78
C ASN A 449 36.00 27.37 3.07
N VAL A 450 34.96 27.58 3.88
CA VAL A 450 34.68 26.75 5.07
C VAL A 450 33.56 25.76 4.73
N GLU A 451 33.80 24.46 4.93
CA GLU A 451 32.81 23.41 4.61
C GLU A 451 31.86 23.17 5.79
N MET A 452 30.83 24.01 5.88
CA MET A 452 29.82 23.98 6.95
C MET A 452 28.44 23.57 6.41
N PHE A 453 28.16 22.26 6.35
CA PHE A 453 26.87 21.74 5.91
C PHE A 453 25.82 21.68 7.03
N LEU A 454 26.26 21.48 8.29
CA LEU A 454 25.41 21.43 9.49
C LEU A 454 25.89 22.43 10.56
N PRO A 455 25.02 22.88 11.48
CA PRO A 455 25.41 23.74 12.60
C PRO A 455 26.53 23.18 13.48
N THR A 456 26.61 21.85 13.60
CA THR A 456 27.68 21.12 14.32
C THR A 456 29.06 21.22 13.66
N MET A 457 29.15 21.68 12.41
CA MET A 457 30.40 21.87 11.68
C MET A 457 30.98 23.29 11.84
N LEU A 458 30.47 24.09 12.78
CA LEU A 458 31.01 25.40 13.11
C LEU A 458 32.39 25.26 13.80
N PRO A 459 33.48 25.83 13.25
CA PRO A 459 34.78 25.85 13.91
C PRO A 459 34.70 26.44 15.32
N ALA A 460 35.28 25.76 16.31
CA ALA A 460 35.28 26.24 17.69
C ALA A 460 35.94 27.64 17.78
N GLY A 461 35.34 28.53 18.56
CA GLY A 461 35.75 29.93 18.66
C GLY A 461 35.16 30.85 17.57
N THR A 462 34.22 30.39 16.75
CA THR A 462 33.59 31.20 15.67
C THR A 462 32.07 31.31 15.82
N VAL A 463 31.46 32.23 15.06
CA VAL A 463 30.01 32.39 14.92
C VAL A 463 29.64 32.49 13.44
N HIS A 464 28.55 31.82 13.03
CA HIS A 464 28.03 31.88 11.67
C HIS A 464 27.07 33.06 11.54
N LEU A 465 27.51 34.12 10.86
CA LEU A 465 26.64 35.23 10.42
C LEU A 465 25.98 34.84 9.08
N LYS A 466 24.65 34.94 9.00
CA LYS A 466 23.84 34.57 7.84
C LYS A 466 23.19 35.79 7.19
#